data_AF-A0A7Y7IE81-F1
#
_entry.id   AF-A0A7Y7IE81-F1
#
_cell.length_a   1.000
_cell.length_b   1.000
_cell.length_c   1.000
_cell.angle_alpha   90.00
_cell.angle_beta   90.00
_cell.angle_gamma   90.00
#
_symmetry.space_group_name_H-M   'P 1'
#
loop_
_entity.id
_entity.type
_entity.pdbx_description
1 polymer ?
#
loop_
_entity_poly.entity_id
_entity_poly.type
_entity_poly.pdbx_seq_one_letter_code
_entity_poly.pdbx_strand_id
1 'polypeptide(L)'
;MMSERIMAGRPTPKSSRRSGSSNSNSSSTKRGTTTKPTAPTPTPDEARELLEIKLAQLNSLLWCCYGDGNGWFEEAGEKHRDNMLWIAADLAREAEMLLEVSSGE
;
A
#
# COMPACT_ATOMS: atom_id res chain seq x y z
N MET A 1 -33.29 -43.70 -10.29
CA MET A 1 -32.35 -44.84 -10.29
C MET A 1 -31.41 -44.67 -11.48
N MET A 2 -30.11 -44.78 -11.20
CA MET A 2 -28.97 -44.97 -12.11
C MET A 2 -28.46 -43.80 -12.98
N SER A 3 -27.27 -43.35 -12.58
CA SER A 3 -26.21 -42.62 -13.25
C SER A 3 -25.77 -43.23 -14.58
N GLU A 4 -25.19 -42.42 -15.49
CA GLU A 4 -23.98 -42.83 -16.23
C GLU A 4 -23.20 -41.65 -16.85
N ARG A 5 -21.88 -41.76 -16.75
CA ARG A 5 -20.84 -40.82 -17.20
C ARG A 5 -20.42 -41.20 -18.62
N ILE A 6 -20.21 -40.26 -19.55
CA ILE A 6 -19.20 -40.45 -20.62
C ILE A 6 -18.50 -39.11 -20.96
N MET A 7 -17.18 -39.16 -20.83
CA MET A 7 -16.17 -38.19 -21.25
C MET A 7 -15.94 -38.25 -22.77
N ALA A 8 -15.76 -37.10 -23.44
CA ALA A 8 -14.79 -36.96 -24.55
C ALA A 8 -14.66 -35.50 -25.03
N GLY A 9 -13.42 -34.99 -25.04
CA GLY A 9 -12.98 -34.06 -26.09
C GLY A 9 -13.06 -32.55 -25.81
N ARG A 10 -12.06 -32.00 -25.09
CA ARG A 10 -11.56 -30.64 -25.36
C ARG A 10 -10.03 -30.66 -25.38
N PRO A 11 -9.37 -30.37 -26.52
CA PRO A 11 -7.90 -30.37 -26.58
C PRO A 11 -7.33 -29.17 -25.84
N THR A 12 -6.44 -29.44 -24.88
CA THR A 12 -5.60 -28.46 -24.20
C THR A 12 -4.51 -27.92 -25.14
N PRO A 13 -4.27 -26.60 -25.21
CA PRO A 13 -3.09 -26.08 -25.88
C PRO A 13 -1.82 -26.43 -25.07
N LYS A 14 -0.92 -27.19 -25.70
CA LYS A 14 0.44 -27.48 -25.22
C LYS A 14 1.25 -26.18 -25.15
N SER A 15 1.42 -25.62 -23.96
CA SER A 15 2.43 -24.59 -23.71
C SER A 15 3.79 -25.26 -23.55
N SER A 16 4.62 -25.14 -24.58
CA SER A 16 6.02 -25.53 -24.58
C SER A 16 6.80 -24.60 -23.65
N ARG A 17 6.98 -24.97 -22.39
CA ARG A 17 7.92 -24.30 -21.49
C ARG A 17 9.32 -24.86 -21.75
N ARG A 18 10.02 -24.16 -22.64
CA ARG A 18 11.44 -24.26 -22.93
C ARG A 18 12.23 -24.28 -21.62
N SER A 19 12.87 -25.42 -21.36
CA SER A 19 13.91 -25.60 -20.34
C SER A 19 15.04 -24.61 -20.62
N GLY A 20 15.19 -23.63 -19.73
CA GLY A 20 16.25 -22.65 -19.72
C GLY A 20 17.07 -22.83 -18.45
N SER A 21 18.25 -23.45 -18.61
CA SER A 21 19.32 -23.55 -17.61
C SER A 21 19.56 -22.19 -16.94
N SER A 22 19.35 -22.12 -15.63
CA SER A 22 19.69 -20.95 -14.81
C SER A 22 20.57 -21.41 -13.67
N ASN A 23 21.88 -21.42 -13.93
CA ASN A 23 22.91 -21.59 -12.92
C ASN A 23 22.93 -20.35 -12.02
N SER A 24 22.52 -20.49 -10.76
CA SER A 24 22.68 -19.43 -9.76
C SER A 24 23.42 -19.99 -8.55
N ASN A 25 24.74 -19.80 -8.58
CA ASN A 25 25.52 -19.71 -7.35
C ASN A 25 25.07 -18.46 -6.62
N SER A 26 24.47 -18.60 -5.45
CA SER A 26 24.19 -17.47 -4.57
C SER A 26 24.59 -17.84 -3.16
N SER A 27 25.86 -17.53 -2.92
CA SER A 27 26.51 -17.21 -1.65
C SER A 27 25.58 -17.13 -0.45
N SER A 28 25.92 -17.93 0.56
CA SER A 28 25.46 -17.77 1.93
C SER A 28 25.64 -16.32 2.38
N THR A 29 24.54 -15.58 2.52
CA THR A 29 24.57 -14.30 3.22
C THR A 29 23.80 -14.47 4.51
N LYS A 30 24.55 -14.27 5.60
CA LYS A 30 24.16 -14.44 6.98
C LYS A 30 22.88 -13.65 7.26
N ARG A 31 21.93 -14.31 7.92
CA ARG A 31 20.72 -13.74 8.52
C ARG A 31 21.17 -12.69 9.55
N GLY A 32 21.29 -11.44 9.10
CA GLY A 32 21.54 -10.29 9.95
C GLY A 32 20.34 -10.08 10.87
N THR A 33 20.63 -9.89 12.14
CA THR A 33 19.69 -9.48 13.18
C THR A 33 19.02 -8.16 12.77
N THR A 34 17.69 -8.14 12.72
CA THR A 34 16.90 -6.93 12.46
C THR A 34 16.96 -6.02 13.68
N THR A 35 18.01 -5.22 13.80
CA THR A 35 17.93 -3.97 14.55
C THR A 35 17.02 -3.05 13.76
N LYS A 36 15.83 -2.76 14.29
CA LYS A 36 14.95 -1.69 13.80
C LYS A 36 15.83 -0.45 13.54
N PRO A 37 15.94 0.04 12.30
CA PRO A 37 16.58 1.32 12.07
C PRO A 37 15.78 2.33 12.88
N THR A 38 16.40 2.93 13.90
CA THR A 38 15.90 4.19 14.44
C THR A 38 16.07 5.15 13.28
N ALA A 39 14.97 5.49 12.61
CA ALA A 39 15.02 6.46 11.53
C ALA A 39 15.68 7.73 12.11
N PRO A 40 16.73 8.27 11.48
CA PRO A 40 17.28 9.55 11.91
C PRO A 40 16.15 10.58 11.89
N THR A 41 16.14 11.48 12.88
CA THR A 41 15.24 12.63 12.86
C THR A 41 15.39 13.32 11.50
N PRO A 42 14.30 13.51 10.73
CA PRO A 42 14.39 14.10 9.41
C PRO A 42 15.00 15.49 9.51
N THR A 43 15.89 15.81 8.58
CA THR A 43 16.36 17.19 8.43
C THR A 43 15.19 18.12 8.07
N PRO A 44 15.29 19.44 8.30
CA PRO A 44 14.20 20.36 7.97
C PRO A 44 13.73 20.27 6.51
N ASP A 45 14.66 20.06 5.56
CA ASP A 45 14.34 19.89 4.14
C ASP A 45 13.61 18.56 3.86
N GLU A 46 14.05 17.45 4.46
CA GLU A 46 13.37 16.16 4.37
C GLU A 46 11.99 16.20 5.04
N ALA A 47 11.85 16.93 6.15
CA ALA A 47 10.59 17.12 6.84
C ALA A 47 9.60 17.91 5.97
N ARG A 48 10.07 18.92 5.23
CA ARG A 48 9.24 19.66 4.27
C ARG A 48 8.77 18.77 3.11
N GLU A 49 9.66 17.95 2.54
CA GLU A 49 9.28 17.01 1.48
C GLU A 49 8.23 16.00 1.99
N LEU A 50 8.45 15.43 3.17
CA LEU A 50 7.49 14.51 3.79
C LEU A 50 6.17 15.21 4.10
N LEU A 51 6.18 16.47 4.54
CA LEU A 51 4.98 17.27 4.78
C LEU A 51 4.15 17.42 3.51
N GLU A 52 4.79 17.79 2.39
CA GLU A 52 4.12 17.93 1.09
C GLU A 52 3.46 16.61 0.66
N ILE A 53 4.16 15.48 0.85
CA ILE A 53 3.62 14.14 0.57
C ILE A 53 2.39 13.86 1.45
N LYS A 54 2.47 14.13 2.76
CA LYS A 54 1.38 13.87 3.71
C LYS A 54 0.16 14.75 3.41
N LEU A 55 0.37 16.02 3.07
CA LEU A 55 -0.72 16.92 2.67
C LEU A 55 -1.37 16.47 1.36
N ALA A 56 -0.60 15.99 0.38
CA ALA A 56 -1.16 15.43 -0.86
C ALA A 56 -2.01 14.17 -0.59
N GLN A 57 -1.55 13.29 0.31
CA GLN A 57 -2.31 12.12 0.75
C GLN A 57 -3.61 12.51 1.44
N LEU A 58 -3.54 13.45 2.38
CA LEU A 58 -4.71 13.97 3.10
C LEU A 58 -5.71 14.63 2.13
N ASN A 59 -5.22 15.44 1.19
CA ASN A 59 -6.07 16.10 0.19
C ASN A 59 -6.78 15.06 -0.69
N SER A 60 -6.06 14.07 -1.19
CA SER A 60 -6.64 12.99 -2.00
C SER A 60 -7.70 12.20 -1.21
N LEU A 61 -7.43 11.90 0.05
CA LEU A 61 -8.37 11.19 0.93
C LEU A 61 -9.65 12.01 1.15
N LEU A 62 -9.51 13.29 1.48
CA LEU A 62 -10.66 14.18 1.67
C LEU A 62 -11.44 14.37 0.37
N TRP A 63 -10.75 14.46 -0.76
CA TRP A 63 -11.40 14.48 -2.08
C TRP A 63 -12.24 13.22 -2.33
N CYS A 64 -11.75 12.03 -1.98
CA CYS A 64 -12.54 10.80 -2.04
C CYS A 64 -13.72 10.78 -1.05
N CYS A 65 -13.62 11.50 0.07
CA CYS A 65 -14.71 11.55 1.06
C CYS A 65 -15.82 12.53 0.66
N TYR A 66 -15.51 13.59 -0.11
CA TYR A 66 -16.44 14.69 -0.37
C TYR A 66 -16.68 15.02 -1.86
N GLY A 67 -15.80 14.60 -2.77
CA GLY A 67 -15.55 15.32 -4.03
C GLY A 67 -15.75 14.56 -5.33
N ASP A 68 -15.99 13.25 -5.33
CA ASP A 68 -16.24 12.50 -6.58
C ASP A 68 -17.73 12.30 -6.91
N GLY A 69 -18.62 12.69 -6.00
CA GLY A 69 -20.07 12.67 -6.20
C GLY A 69 -20.65 11.28 -6.48
N ASN A 70 -19.88 10.21 -6.23
CA ASN A 70 -20.31 8.85 -6.54
C ASN A 70 -21.00 8.15 -5.35
N GLY A 71 -21.19 8.85 -4.22
CA GLY A 71 -21.86 8.34 -3.03
C GLY A 71 -21.06 7.27 -2.28
N TRP A 72 -19.81 7.03 -2.68
CA TRP A 72 -18.96 5.99 -2.08
C TRP A 72 -18.80 6.18 -0.58
N PHE A 73 -18.64 7.43 -0.12
CA PHE A 73 -18.47 7.72 1.29
C PHE A 73 -19.75 7.47 2.10
N GLU A 74 -20.92 7.80 1.54
CA GLU A 74 -22.23 7.58 2.17
C GLU A 74 -22.60 6.08 2.16
N GLU A 75 -22.27 5.36 1.09
CA GLU A 75 -22.45 3.92 0.93
C GLU A 75 -21.47 3.10 1.77
N ALA A 76 -20.26 3.63 1.99
CA ALA A 76 -19.31 3.09 2.94
C ALA A 76 -19.96 3.13 4.33
N GLY A 77 -20.33 1.98 4.87
CA GLY A 77 -20.98 1.89 6.18
C GLY A 77 -20.21 2.62 7.28
N GLU A 78 -20.90 2.96 8.37
CA GLU A 78 -20.41 3.81 9.47
C GLU A 78 -18.97 3.51 9.90
N LYS A 79 -18.65 2.23 10.15
CA LYS A 79 -17.30 1.79 10.53
C LYS A 79 -16.22 2.12 9.49
N HIS A 80 -16.54 2.07 8.21
CA HIS A 80 -15.59 2.41 7.15
C HIS A 80 -15.33 3.92 7.10
N ARG A 81 -16.38 4.73 7.27
CA ARG A 81 -16.24 6.20 7.39
C ARG A 81 -15.42 6.59 8.62
N ASP A 82 -15.67 5.97 9.77
CA ASP A 82 -14.90 6.21 11.00
C ASP A 82 -13.41 5.90 10.79
N ASN A 83 -13.10 4.79 10.12
CA ASN A 83 -11.72 4.46 9.78
C ASN A 83 -11.08 5.49 8.83
N MET A 84 -11.81 5.98 7.83
CA MET A 84 -11.30 7.01 6.91
C MET A 84 -11.05 8.34 7.62
N LEU A 85 -11.95 8.75 8.51
CA LEU A 85 -11.77 9.94 9.34
C LEU A 85 -10.61 9.76 10.33
N TRP A 86 -10.43 8.57 10.88
CA TRP A 86 -9.29 8.26 11.74
C TRP A 86 -7.96 8.38 10.96
N ILE A 87 -7.88 7.85 9.73
CA ILE A 87 -6.69 8.00 8.87
C ILE A 87 -6.45 9.48 8.54
N ALA A 88 -7.49 10.24 8.23
CA ALA A 88 -7.36 11.67 7.95
C ALA A 88 -6.82 12.44 9.17
N ALA A 89 -7.31 12.11 10.38
CA ALA A 89 -6.84 12.71 11.62
C ALA A 89 -5.37 12.35 11.92
N ASP A 90 -4.97 11.11 11.62
CA ASP A 90 -3.59 10.66 11.81
C ASP A 90 -2.63 11.37 10.83
N LEU A 91 -3.01 11.46 9.55
CA LEU A 91 -2.27 12.22 8.54
C LEU A 91 -2.14 13.71 8.89
N ALA A 92 -3.20 14.32 9.44
CA ALA A 92 -3.16 15.71 9.89
C ALA A 92 -2.17 15.91 11.05
N ARG A 93 -2.17 14.99 12.03
CA ARG A 93 -1.21 15.03 13.14
C ARG A 93 0.23 14.87 12.66
N GLU A 94 0.47 13.94 11.74
CA GLU A 94 1.81 13.76 11.15
C GLU A 94 2.26 15.00 10.37
N ALA A 95 1.35 15.64 9.65
CA ALA A 95 1.64 16.90 8.97
C ALA A 95 1.99 18.03 9.96
N GLU A 96 1.28 18.16 11.08
CA GLU A 96 1.63 19.14 12.13
C GLU A 96 3.03 18.90 12.70
N MET A 97 3.38 17.65 13.01
CA MET A 97 4.71 17.31 13.52
C MET A 97 5.81 17.62 12.49
N LEU A 98 5.57 17.34 11.21
CA LEU A 98 6.53 17.64 10.15
C LEU A 98 6.66 19.14 9.88
N LEU A 99 5.57 19.91 10.02
CA LEU A 99 5.58 21.35 9.89
C LEU A 99 6.49 22.01 10.95
N GLU A 100 6.36 21.57 12.21
CA GLU A 100 7.21 22.03 13.31
C GLU A 100 8.70 21.76 13.03
N VAL A 101 9.05 20.53 12.65
CA VAL A 101 10.43 20.14 12.32
C VAL A 101 10.97 20.88 11.09
N SER A 102 10.12 21.11 10.07
CA SER A 102 10.52 21.83 8.86
C SER A 102 10.77 23.33 9.09
N SER A 103 10.20 23.90 10.15
CA SER A 103 10.31 25.32 10.48
C SER A 103 11.61 25.66 11.25
N GLY A 104 12.34 24.65 11.72
CA GLY A 104 13.70 24.81 12.27
C GLY A 104 13.79 25.65 13.55
N GLU A 105 12.77 25.63 14.40
CA GLU A 105 12.84 26.20 15.77
C GLU A 105 13.58 25.30 16.76
#